data_AF-A0AAP6D0E4-F1
#
_entry.id   AF-A0AAP6D0E4-F1
#
_cell.length_a   1.000
_cell.length_b   1.000
_cell.length_c   1.000
_cell.angle_alpha   90.00
_cell.angle_beta   90.00
_cell.angle_gamma   90.00
#
_symmetry.space_group_name_H-M   'P 1'
#
loop_
_entity.id
_entity.type
_entity.pdbx_description
1 polymer ?
#
loop_
_entity_poly.entity_id
_entity_poly.type
_entity_poly.pdbx_seq_one_letter_code
_entity_poly.pdbx_strand_id
1 'polypeptide(L)'
;AGGMESMTNAPYLLKEARNGMRLGHHSTYDHMFLDGLQDAYEGHLMGVYAQQIADRLKFSREKMNEWATMSAKRALEAQERGLFDDEIAPIDIRTKTATTHLDYDEHPRSIDLEKIPQLKPAFDKKGSVTAANSSAISDGAAALILMDEETARHQNLAPLAIIKSHATHARKPDEFTLAPVYAIEQLLSQLDWSIDEIDLWEINEAFAVVTQIAVAELG
;
A
#
# COMPACT_ATOMS: atom_id res chain seq x y z
N ALA A 1 2.56 -1.67 -18.82
CA ALA A 1 1.69 -1.95 -17.66
C ALA A 1 2.07 -1.04 -16.52
N GLY A 2 1.21 -0.78 -15.54
CA GLY A 2 1.53 0.13 -14.43
C GLY A 2 0.29 0.64 -13.71
N GLY A 3 0.48 1.66 -12.88
CA GLY A 3 -0.58 2.35 -12.14
C GLY A 3 -0.15 3.78 -11.81
N MET A 4 -1.13 4.64 -11.56
CA MET A 4 -0.91 6.00 -11.09
C MET A 4 -2.08 6.39 -10.19
N GLU A 5 -1.79 7.14 -9.13
CA GLU A 5 -2.80 7.64 -8.21
C GLU A 5 -2.39 9.02 -7.72
N SER A 6 -3.38 9.90 -7.54
CA SER A 6 -3.17 11.14 -6.80
C SER A 6 -4.30 11.32 -5.78
N MET A 7 -4.10 10.73 -4.62
CA MET A 7 -5.06 10.77 -3.52
C MET A 7 -5.23 12.20 -2.98
N THR A 8 -4.19 13.04 -2.99
CA THR A 8 -4.27 14.45 -2.58
C THR A 8 -5.28 15.24 -3.40
N ASN A 9 -5.47 14.88 -4.67
CA ASN A 9 -6.35 15.57 -5.60
C ASN A 9 -7.76 14.95 -5.70
N ALA A 10 -8.09 13.98 -4.85
CA ALA A 10 -9.41 13.38 -4.82
C ALA A 10 -10.50 14.43 -4.48
N PRO A 11 -11.58 14.52 -5.27
CA PRO A 11 -12.61 15.54 -5.07
C PRO A 11 -13.59 15.15 -3.96
N TYR A 12 -14.41 16.13 -3.55
CA TYR A 12 -15.66 15.85 -2.84
C TYR A 12 -16.82 15.70 -3.83
N LEU A 13 -17.75 14.81 -3.52
CA LEU A 13 -18.90 14.45 -4.34
C LEU A 13 -20.21 14.86 -3.68
N LEU A 14 -21.20 15.15 -4.53
CA LEU A 14 -22.58 15.41 -4.16
C LEU A 14 -23.50 14.53 -5.02
N LYS A 15 -23.95 13.39 -4.47
CA LYS A 15 -24.61 12.32 -5.24
C LYS A 15 -25.96 12.76 -5.81
N GLU A 16 -26.68 13.60 -5.08
CA GLU A 16 -28.03 14.07 -5.40
C GLU A 16 -28.02 15.32 -6.30
N ALA A 17 -26.86 15.95 -6.52
CA ALA A 17 -26.76 17.23 -7.22
C ALA A 17 -27.31 17.17 -8.65
N ARG A 18 -27.13 16.03 -9.33
CA ARG A 18 -27.54 15.86 -10.73
C ARG A 18 -29.04 16.07 -10.95
N ASN A 19 -29.89 15.61 -10.03
CA ASN A 19 -31.34 15.72 -10.12
C ASN A 19 -31.91 16.93 -9.35
N GLY A 20 -31.04 17.70 -8.68
CA GLY A 20 -31.40 18.79 -7.80
C GLY A 20 -31.72 18.34 -6.37
N MET A 21 -31.21 19.09 -5.39
CA MET A 21 -31.27 18.76 -3.95
C MET A 21 -32.54 19.22 -3.24
N ARG A 22 -33.41 19.97 -3.91
CA ARG A 22 -34.66 20.54 -3.38
C ARG A 22 -34.46 21.30 -2.04
N LEU A 23 -34.94 20.76 -0.92
CA LEU A 23 -34.95 21.41 0.40
C LEU A 23 -34.41 20.43 1.45
N GLY A 24 -33.55 20.91 2.35
CA GLY A 24 -32.98 20.12 3.44
C GLY A 24 -31.44 20.13 3.45
N HIS A 25 -30.86 19.59 4.52
CA HIS A 25 -29.42 19.39 4.63
C HIS A 25 -29.00 18.13 3.87
N HIS A 26 -27.86 18.22 3.20
CA HIS A 26 -27.24 17.14 2.42
C HIS A 26 -25.78 16.99 2.82
N SER A 27 -25.23 15.81 2.60
CA SER A 27 -23.83 15.49 2.89
C SER A 27 -22.98 15.56 1.64
N THR A 28 -21.76 16.08 1.78
CA THR A 28 -20.68 15.86 0.81
C THR A 28 -19.98 14.54 1.12
N TYR A 29 -19.58 13.81 0.09
CA TYR A 29 -18.83 12.56 0.22
C TYR A 29 -17.40 12.78 -0.20
N ASP A 30 -16.44 12.33 0.59
CA ASP A 30 -15.04 12.29 0.17
C ASP A 30 -14.84 11.13 -0.82
N HIS A 31 -14.40 11.42 -2.06
CA HIS A 31 -14.20 10.40 -3.11
C HIS A 31 -13.13 9.38 -2.73
N MET A 32 -12.04 9.82 -2.10
CA MET A 32 -10.95 8.92 -1.69
C MET A 32 -11.46 7.89 -0.69
N PHE A 33 -12.30 8.33 0.26
CA PHE A 33 -12.91 7.40 1.20
C PHE A 33 -13.91 6.50 0.49
N LEU A 34 -14.88 7.08 -0.22
CA LEU A 34 -15.99 6.35 -0.80
C LEU A 34 -15.55 5.28 -1.81
N ASP A 35 -14.59 5.60 -2.68
CA ASP A 35 -14.23 4.74 -3.81
C ASP A 35 -12.90 3.98 -3.58
N GLY A 36 -12.09 4.37 -2.58
CA GLY A 36 -10.76 3.80 -2.35
C GLY A 36 -10.52 3.17 -0.98
N LEU A 37 -11.10 3.70 0.11
CA LEU A 37 -10.73 3.31 1.48
C LEU A 37 -11.88 2.73 2.31
N GLN A 38 -13.10 2.77 1.78
CA GLN A 38 -14.32 2.31 2.42
C GLN A 38 -14.81 1.03 1.75
N ASP A 39 -15.21 0.06 2.54
CA ASP A 39 -15.87 -1.13 2.02
C ASP A 39 -17.23 -0.76 1.39
N ALA A 40 -17.46 -1.29 0.19
CA ALA A 40 -18.64 -0.97 -0.61
C ALA A 40 -19.95 -1.55 -0.06
N TYR A 41 -19.89 -2.52 0.86
CA TYR A 41 -21.06 -3.22 1.37
C TYR A 41 -21.49 -2.70 2.74
N GLU A 42 -20.58 -2.61 3.70
CA GLU A 42 -20.84 -2.21 5.08
C GLU A 42 -20.47 -0.74 5.35
N GLY A 43 -19.62 -0.14 4.52
CA GLY A 43 -19.23 1.26 4.68
C GLY A 43 -18.19 1.50 5.78
N HIS A 44 -17.49 0.47 6.28
CA HIS A 44 -16.38 0.68 7.20
C HIS A 44 -15.08 1.00 6.45
N LEU A 45 -14.20 1.79 7.07
CA LEU A 45 -12.86 2.02 6.53
C LEU A 45 -12.02 0.74 6.63
N MET A 46 -11.12 0.51 5.67
CA MET A 46 -10.26 -0.67 5.65
C MET A 46 -9.51 -0.92 6.97
N GLY A 47 -9.11 0.15 7.66
CA GLY A 47 -8.42 0.05 8.95
C GLY A 47 -9.25 -0.53 10.09
N VAL A 48 -10.59 -0.49 10.00
CA VAL A 48 -11.48 -1.18 10.95
C VAL A 48 -11.34 -2.69 10.80
N TYR A 49 -11.29 -3.20 9.57
CA TYR A 49 -11.08 -4.63 9.33
C TYR A 49 -9.66 -5.07 9.67
N ALA A 50 -8.65 -4.24 9.39
CA ALA A 50 -7.29 -4.50 9.85
C ALA A 50 -7.21 -4.62 11.38
N GLN A 51 -7.91 -3.75 12.12
CA GLN A 51 -8.04 -3.83 13.57
C GLN A 51 -8.70 -5.15 14.02
N GLN A 52 -9.83 -5.52 13.43
CA GLN A 52 -10.56 -6.75 13.77
C GLN A 52 -9.70 -8.00 13.57
N ILE A 53 -8.93 -8.05 12.48
CA ILE A 53 -8.04 -9.18 12.21
C ILE A 53 -6.84 -9.18 13.17
N ALA A 54 -6.26 -8.00 13.46
CA ALA A 54 -5.21 -7.87 14.46
C ALA A 54 -5.66 -8.40 15.83
N ASP A 55 -6.88 -8.04 16.27
CA ASP A 55 -7.44 -8.53 17.53
C ASP A 55 -7.72 -10.03 17.50
N ARG A 56 -8.31 -10.52 16.39
CA ARG A 56 -8.63 -11.94 16.20
C ARG A 56 -7.38 -12.83 16.26
N LEU A 57 -6.29 -12.39 15.65
CA LEU A 57 -5.01 -13.10 15.59
C LEU A 57 -4.05 -12.68 16.73
N LYS A 58 -4.48 -11.76 17.60
CA LYS A 58 -3.74 -11.29 18.78
C LYS A 58 -2.39 -10.63 18.44
N PHE A 59 -2.31 -9.90 17.32
CA PHE A 59 -1.18 -9.02 17.03
C PHE A 59 -1.20 -7.82 17.97
N SER A 60 -0.11 -7.64 18.71
CA SER A 60 0.00 -6.54 19.67
C SER A 60 0.37 -5.23 18.98
N ARG A 61 -0.01 -4.12 19.60
CA ARG A 61 0.34 -2.78 19.12
C ARG A 61 1.85 -2.58 19.07
N GLU A 62 2.57 -3.12 20.05
CA GLU A 62 4.03 -3.05 20.16
C GLU A 62 4.68 -3.71 18.94
N LYS A 63 4.28 -4.93 18.58
CA LYS A 63 4.79 -5.61 17.39
C LYS A 63 4.52 -4.84 16.11
N MET A 64 3.31 -4.31 15.94
CA MET A 64 2.99 -3.52 14.74
C MET A 64 3.80 -2.21 14.68
N ASN A 65 4.06 -1.59 15.82
CA ASN A 65 4.90 -0.40 15.91
C ASN A 65 6.39 -0.70 15.67
N GLU A 66 6.89 -1.84 16.13
CA GLU A 66 8.24 -2.32 15.85
C GLU A 66 8.44 -2.53 14.34
N TRP A 67 7.45 -3.13 13.67
CA TRP A 67 7.45 -3.30 12.22
C TRP A 67 7.48 -1.95 11.49
N ALA A 68 6.58 -1.03 11.84
CA ALA A 68 6.55 0.32 11.28
C ALA A 68 7.89 1.06 11.46
N THR A 69 8.50 0.93 12.64
CA THR A 69 9.80 1.54 12.94
C THR A 69 10.90 0.94 12.07
N MET A 70 10.90 -0.40 11.90
CA MET A 70 11.85 -1.09 11.03
C MET A 70 11.67 -0.67 9.56
N SER A 71 10.44 -0.63 9.07
CA SER A 71 10.10 -0.22 7.70
C SER A 71 10.58 1.22 7.40
N ALA A 72 10.24 2.18 8.27
CA ALA A 72 10.69 3.56 8.14
C ALA A 72 12.23 3.70 8.15
N LYS A 73 12.92 2.97 9.04
CA LYS A 73 14.40 2.97 9.08
C LYS A 73 15.02 2.41 7.81
N ARG A 74 14.49 1.29 7.29
CA ARG A 74 14.97 0.67 6.04
C ARG A 74 14.76 1.61 4.86
N ALA A 75 13.61 2.26 4.75
CA ALA A 75 13.34 3.23 3.69
C ALA A 75 14.30 4.43 3.75
N LEU A 76 14.55 4.98 4.95
CA LEU A 76 15.52 6.07 5.15
C LEU A 76 16.95 5.64 4.78
N GLU A 77 17.37 4.45 5.20
CA GLU A 77 18.69 3.91 4.87
C GLU A 77 18.84 3.66 3.37
N ALA A 78 17.81 3.11 2.71
CA ALA A 78 17.80 2.88 1.28
C ALA A 78 17.94 4.19 0.50
N GLN A 79 17.22 5.24 0.90
CA GLN A 79 17.36 6.57 0.33
C GLN A 79 18.75 7.18 0.58
N GLU A 80 19.28 7.07 1.79
CA GLU A 80 20.63 7.60 2.11
C GLU A 80 21.72 6.91 1.28
N ARG A 81 21.52 5.63 0.97
CA ARG A 81 22.44 4.81 0.17
C ARG A 81 22.20 4.89 -1.34
N GLY A 82 21.22 5.66 -1.80
CA GLY A 82 20.87 5.79 -3.22
C GLY A 82 20.34 4.50 -3.85
N LEU A 83 19.72 3.61 -3.07
CA LEU A 83 19.22 2.33 -3.59
C LEU A 83 18.00 2.49 -4.52
N PHE A 84 17.31 3.63 -4.46
CA PHE A 84 16.17 3.95 -5.32
C PHE A 84 16.54 4.79 -6.55
N ASP A 85 17.81 5.20 -6.70
CA ASP A 85 18.24 6.14 -7.74
C ASP A 85 17.98 5.61 -9.16
N ASP A 86 18.04 4.28 -9.34
CA ASP A 86 17.82 3.62 -10.63
C ASP A 86 16.32 3.43 -10.98
N GLU A 87 15.42 3.50 -9.98
CA GLU A 87 13.98 3.26 -10.16
C GLU A 87 13.12 4.53 -10.09
N ILE A 88 13.60 5.60 -9.43
CA ILE A 88 12.89 6.88 -9.36
C ILE A 88 13.14 7.70 -10.64
N ALA A 89 12.06 7.94 -11.39
CA ALA A 89 12.05 8.95 -12.44
C ALA A 89 11.76 10.33 -11.83
N PRO A 90 12.71 11.30 -11.87
CA PRO A 90 12.52 12.57 -11.19
C PRO A 90 11.47 13.44 -11.86
N ILE A 91 10.75 14.24 -11.07
CA ILE A 91 9.70 15.14 -11.54
C ILE A 91 9.98 16.60 -11.15
N ASP A 92 9.68 17.53 -12.06
CA ASP A 92 9.72 18.97 -11.79
C ASP A 92 8.35 19.49 -11.36
N ILE A 93 8.22 19.88 -10.09
CA ILE A 93 7.03 20.54 -9.56
C ILE A 93 7.14 22.04 -9.81
N ARG A 94 6.41 22.53 -10.82
CA ARG A 94 6.46 23.94 -11.24
C ARG A 94 5.34 24.76 -10.63
N THR A 95 5.70 25.81 -9.91
CA THR A 95 4.79 26.86 -9.44
C THR A 95 5.04 28.17 -10.20
N LYS A 96 4.21 29.20 -9.97
CA LYS A 96 4.41 30.53 -10.60
C LYS A 96 5.75 31.17 -10.24
N THR A 97 6.34 30.83 -9.09
CA THR A 97 7.52 31.52 -8.52
C THR A 97 8.73 30.62 -8.34
N ALA A 98 8.57 29.30 -8.42
CA ALA A 98 9.64 28.34 -8.16
C ALA A 98 9.40 27.02 -8.90
N THR A 99 10.49 26.30 -9.20
CA THR A 99 10.45 24.90 -9.62
C THR A 99 11.17 24.08 -8.56
N THR A 100 10.51 23.06 -8.03
CA THR A 100 11.09 22.09 -7.11
C THR A 100 11.36 20.81 -7.88
N HIS A 101 12.60 20.32 -7.83
CA HIS A 101 12.94 19.01 -8.37
C HIS A 101 12.67 17.95 -7.29
N LEU A 102 11.89 16.93 -7.62
CA LEU A 102 11.57 15.83 -6.71
C LEU A 102 12.09 14.53 -7.32
N ASP A 103 13.12 13.99 -6.68
CA ASP A 103 13.85 12.77 -7.05
C ASP A 103 13.98 11.79 -5.85
N TYR A 104 13.13 11.95 -4.83
CA TYR A 104 13.12 11.12 -3.62
C TYR A 104 11.69 10.96 -3.07
N ASP A 105 11.43 9.88 -2.31
CA ASP A 105 10.17 9.74 -1.58
C ASP A 105 10.14 10.63 -0.34
N GLU A 106 9.10 11.45 -0.23
CA GLU A 106 8.98 12.43 0.86
C GLU A 106 8.57 11.78 2.18
N HIS A 107 7.77 10.70 2.11
CA HIS A 107 7.09 10.15 3.29
C HIS A 107 8.05 9.63 4.36
N PRO A 108 9.08 8.80 4.07
CA PRO A 108 9.99 8.29 5.09
C PRO A 108 10.63 9.39 5.95
N ARG A 109 11.02 10.50 5.32
CA ARG A 109 11.66 11.65 6.00
C ARG A 109 10.70 12.43 6.90
N SER A 110 9.40 12.30 6.70
CA SER A 110 8.38 12.95 7.53
C SER A 110 8.06 12.18 8.82
N ILE A 111 8.50 10.92 8.93
CA ILE A 111 8.17 10.04 10.05
C ILE A 111 9.05 10.37 11.26
N ASP A 112 8.41 10.76 12.36
CA ASP A 112 9.04 10.90 13.67
C ASP A 112 8.97 9.56 14.42
N LEU A 113 10.09 8.82 14.40
CA LEU A 113 10.18 7.48 14.99
C LEU A 113 9.83 7.47 16.50
N GLU A 114 10.14 8.54 17.23
CA GLU A 114 9.87 8.63 18.67
C GLU A 114 8.37 8.80 18.98
N LYS A 115 7.60 9.27 18.00
CA LYS A 115 6.14 9.43 18.13
C LYS A 115 5.37 8.16 17.81
N ILE A 116 5.94 7.17 17.13
CA ILE A 116 5.26 5.92 16.75
C ILE A 116 4.53 5.27 17.95
N PRO A 117 5.17 5.06 19.12
CA PRO A 117 4.51 4.46 20.29
C PRO A 117 3.42 5.36 20.92
N GLN A 118 3.43 6.65 20.62
CA GLN A 118 2.57 7.66 21.24
C GLN A 118 1.31 7.95 20.43
N LEU A 119 1.26 7.52 19.16
CA LEU A 119 0.12 7.82 18.29
C LEU A 119 -1.15 7.13 18.77
N LYS A 120 -2.25 7.89 18.78
CA LYS A 120 -3.56 7.36 19.15
C LYS A 120 -4.04 6.35 18.10
N PRO A 121 -4.85 5.36 18.51
CA PRO A 121 -5.55 4.49 17.57
C PRO A 121 -6.37 5.29 16.56
N ALA A 122 -6.35 4.86 15.29
CA ALA A 122 -6.99 5.59 14.19
C ALA A 122 -8.41 5.10 13.88
N PHE A 123 -8.71 3.83 14.12
CA PHE A 123 -9.96 3.19 13.65
C PHE A 123 -10.86 2.66 14.77
N ASP A 124 -10.31 2.38 15.96
CA ASP A 124 -11.07 2.03 17.17
C ASP A 124 -10.47 2.81 18.35
N LYS A 125 -11.30 3.37 19.25
CA LYS A 125 -10.87 4.09 20.46
C LYS A 125 -9.89 3.29 21.34
N LYS A 126 -9.98 1.95 21.35
CA LYS A 126 -9.08 1.07 22.11
C LYS A 126 -8.23 0.17 21.19
N GLY A 127 -8.16 0.51 19.91
CA GLY A 127 -7.46 -0.27 18.90
C GLY A 127 -5.94 -0.26 19.04
N SER A 128 -5.31 -1.10 18.26
CA SER A 128 -3.86 -1.26 18.09
C SER A 128 -3.36 -0.66 16.77
N VAL A 129 -4.24 -0.46 15.77
CA VAL A 129 -3.93 0.19 14.50
C VAL A 129 -3.89 1.72 14.67
N THR A 130 -2.79 2.33 14.25
CA THR A 130 -2.51 3.77 14.35
C THR A 130 -2.02 4.28 13.00
N ALA A 131 -1.98 5.61 12.83
CA ALA A 131 -1.43 6.22 11.62
C ALA A 131 0.04 5.84 11.34
N ALA A 132 0.81 5.44 12.34
CA ALA A 132 2.21 5.04 12.15
C ALA A 132 2.36 3.60 11.64
N ASN A 133 1.40 2.71 11.95
CA ASN A 133 1.45 1.30 11.56
C ASN A 133 0.43 0.98 10.45
N SER A 134 -0.01 2.01 9.75
CA SER A 134 -0.80 1.97 8.52
C SER A 134 -0.05 2.74 7.43
N SER A 135 -0.23 2.32 6.18
CA SER A 135 0.23 3.09 5.02
C SER A 135 -0.37 4.50 4.99
N ALA A 136 0.39 5.44 4.43
CA ALA A 136 -0.03 6.82 4.26
C ALA A 136 -0.90 7.00 3.01
N ILE A 137 -1.63 8.10 2.99
CA ILE A 137 -2.20 8.66 1.76
C ILE A 137 -1.04 9.23 0.94
N SER A 138 -0.88 8.78 -0.29
CA SER A 138 0.25 9.13 -1.15
C SER A 138 -0.17 9.44 -2.58
N ASP A 139 0.70 10.15 -3.29
CA ASP A 139 0.60 10.40 -4.72
C ASP A 139 1.79 9.73 -5.41
N GLY A 140 1.59 9.10 -6.57
CA GLY A 140 2.67 8.44 -7.29
C GLY A 140 2.23 7.73 -8.55
N ALA A 141 3.20 7.35 -9.37
CA ALA A 141 2.99 6.52 -10.56
C ALA A 141 4.17 5.57 -10.77
N ALA A 142 3.88 4.36 -11.21
CA ALA A 142 4.88 3.36 -11.57
C ALA A 142 4.48 2.66 -12.87
N ALA A 143 5.44 2.38 -13.74
CA ALA A 143 5.20 1.75 -15.03
C ALA A 143 6.31 0.78 -15.41
N LEU A 144 5.93 -0.30 -16.08
CA LEU A 144 6.84 -1.30 -16.65
C LEU A 144 6.53 -1.50 -18.14
N ILE A 145 7.60 -1.75 -18.90
CA ILE A 145 7.50 -2.24 -20.27
C ILE A 145 7.54 -3.75 -20.22
N LEU A 146 6.52 -4.39 -20.79
CA LEU A 146 6.44 -5.84 -20.91
C LEU A 146 6.65 -6.22 -22.37
N MET A 147 7.34 -7.34 -22.58
CA MET A 147 7.66 -7.83 -23.90
C MET A 147 7.67 -9.35 -23.87
N ASP A 148 7.23 -9.95 -24.98
CA ASP A 148 7.39 -11.38 -25.20
C ASP A 148 8.88 -11.76 -25.26
N GLU A 149 9.24 -12.91 -24.69
CA GLU A 149 10.63 -13.34 -24.53
C GLU A 149 11.32 -13.56 -25.88
N GLU A 150 10.65 -14.23 -26.82
CA GLU A 150 11.19 -14.53 -28.15
C GLU A 150 11.45 -13.21 -28.90
N THR A 151 10.49 -12.29 -28.81
CA THR A 151 10.63 -10.96 -29.41
C THR A 151 11.80 -10.19 -28.80
N ALA A 152 11.97 -10.21 -27.47
CA ALA A 152 13.06 -9.52 -26.79
C ALA A 152 14.43 -10.05 -27.23
N ARG A 153 14.55 -11.38 -27.35
CA ARG A 153 15.75 -12.04 -27.88
C ARG A 153 16.02 -11.65 -29.33
N HIS A 154 15.01 -11.64 -30.20
CA HIS A 154 15.17 -11.23 -31.61
C HIS A 154 15.65 -9.78 -31.76
N GLN A 155 15.23 -8.90 -30.85
CA GLN A 155 15.64 -7.50 -30.85
C GLN A 155 16.96 -7.25 -30.09
N ASN A 156 17.61 -8.29 -29.57
CA ASN A 156 18.82 -8.19 -28.73
C ASN A 156 18.64 -7.27 -27.52
N LEU A 157 17.44 -7.25 -26.93
CA LEU A 157 17.17 -6.54 -25.69
C LEU A 157 17.54 -7.43 -24.50
N ALA A 158 18.01 -6.81 -23.41
CA ALA A 158 18.30 -7.49 -22.15
C ALA A 158 17.18 -7.19 -21.14
N PRO A 159 16.23 -8.13 -20.90
CA PRO A 159 15.17 -7.94 -19.92
C PRO A 159 15.75 -7.85 -18.49
N LEU A 160 15.15 -7.00 -17.65
CA LEU A 160 15.53 -6.89 -16.23
C LEU A 160 15.08 -8.10 -15.41
N ALA A 161 13.93 -8.67 -15.74
CA ALA A 161 13.34 -9.82 -15.05
C ALA A 161 12.41 -10.60 -15.99
N ILE A 162 11.99 -11.79 -15.55
CA ILE A 162 11.01 -12.65 -16.22
C ILE A 162 9.85 -12.91 -15.25
N ILE A 163 8.62 -12.67 -15.69
CA ILE A 163 7.42 -13.02 -14.92
C ILE A 163 7.19 -14.53 -15.07
N LYS A 164 7.42 -15.29 -13.98
CA LYS A 164 7.27 -16.76 -13.99
C LYS A 164 5.83 -17.22 -13.84
N SER A 165 5.06 -16.60 -12.96
CA SER A 165 3.64 -16.86 -12.77
C SER A 165 2.97 -15.67 -12.07
N HIS A 166 1.65 -15.68 -12.00
CA HIS A 166 0.86 -14.75 -11.19
C HIS A 166 -0.37 -15.48 -10.63
N ALA A 167 -0.78 -15.13 -9.41
CA ALA A 167 -1.97 -15.68 -8.77
C ALA A 167 -2.78 -14.56 -8.11
N THR A 168 -4.09 -14.77 -8.03
CA THR A 168 -5.02 -13.86 -7.35
C THR A 168 -5.91 -14.68 -6.44
N HIS A 169 -6.16 -14.17 -5.23
CA HIS A 169 -7.06 -14.80 -4.29
C HIS A 169 -8.04 -13.77 -3.72
N ALA A 170 -9.30 -14.18 -3.57
CA ALA A 170 -10.35 -13.33 -3.01
C ALA A 170 -10.87 -13.93 -1.70
N ARG A 171 -11.09 -13.06 -0.71
CA ARG A 171 -11.72 -13.38 0.58
C ARG A 171 -12.94 -12.50 0.77
N LYS A 172 -13.66 -12.72 1.87
CA LYS A 172 -14.66 -11.75 2.31
C LYS A 172 -13.98 -10.39 2.56
N PRO A 173 -14.67 -9.26 2.33
CA PRO A 173 -14.05 -7.93 2.46
C PRO A 173 -13.41 -7.67 3.83
N ASP A 174 -14.02 -8.18 4.90
CA ASP A 174 -13.52 -8.09 6.28
C ASP A 174 -12.24 -8.91 6.55
N GLU A 175 -11.88 -9.81 5.63
CA GLU A 175 -10.71 -10.68 5.71
C GLU A 175 -9.63 -10.31 4.68
N PHE A 176 -9.69 -9.12 4.06
CA PHE A 176 -8.77 -8.73 2.98
C PHE A 176 -7.29 -8.83 3.38
N THR A 177 -6.95 -8.60 4.66
CA THR A 177 -5.58 -8.68 5.18
C THR A 177 -5.00 -10.10 5.12
N LEU A 178 -5.84 -11.12 5.01
CA LEU A 178 -5.42 -12.52 4.87
C LEU A 178 -5.20 -12.94 3.42
N ALA A 179 -5.82 -12.23 2.47
CA ALA A 179 -5.79 -12.61 1.06
C ALA A 179 -4.37 -12.77 0.47
N PRO A 180 -3.36 -11.95 0.86
CA PRO A 180 -1.98 -12.13 0.38
C PRO A 180 -1.39 -13.52 0.68
N VAL A 181 -1.64 -14.08 1.86
CA VAL A 181 -1.13 -15.42 2.24
C VAL A 181 -1.59 -16.48 1.25
N TYR A 182 -2.90 -16.53 1.00
CA TYR A 182 -3.48 -17.50 0.08
C TYR A 182 -3.07 -17.28 -1.38
N ALA A 183 -2.86 -16.02 -1.79
CA ALA A 183 -2.34 -15.72 -3.10
C ALA A 183 -0.90 -16.22 -3.25
N ILE A 184 -0.06 -16.07 -2.22
CA ILE A 184 1.33 -16.56 -2.19
C ILE A 184 1.36 -18.09 -2.19
N GLU A 185 0.59 -18.76 -1.34
CA GLU A 185 0.50 -20.23 -1.30
C GLU A 185 0.08 -20.80 -2.67
N GLN A 186 -0.92 -20.19 -3.30
CA GLN A 186 -1.37 -20.59 -4.63
C GLN A 186 -0.28 -20.37 -5.68
N LEU A 187 0.45 -19.26 -5.63
CA LEU A 187 1.53 -18.95 -6.56
C LEU A 187 2.68 -19.97 -6.43
N LEU A 188 3.13 -20.23 -5.20
CA LEU A 188 4.18 -21.20 -4.91
C LEU A 188 3.78 -22.61 -5.37
N SER A 189 2.53 -23.02 -5.10
CA SER A 189 2.01 -24.30 -5.60
C SER A 189 1.97 -24.39 -7.12
N GLN A 190 1.70 -23.29 -7.83
CA GLN A 190 1.71 -23.28 -9.30
C GLN A 190 3.14 -23.38 -9.88
N LEU A 191 4.11 -22.80 -9.18
CA LEU A 191 5.52 -22.82 -9.57
C LEU A 191 6.23 -24.12 -9.14
N ASP A 192 5.62 -24.91 -8.26
CA ASP A 192 6.26 -26.02 -7.55
C ASP A 192 7.49 -25.55 -6.76
N TRP A 193 7.37 -24.37 -6.14
CA TRP A 193 8.42 -23.74 -5.35
C TRP A 193 8.10 -23.80 -3.86
N SER A 194 9.15 -23.91 -3.07
CA SER A 194 9.17 -23.69 -1.64
C SER A 194 9.49 -22.23 -1.29
N ILE A 195 9.21 -21.83 -0.05
CA ILE A 195 9.47 -20.46 0.42
C ILE A 195 10.97 -20.14 0.41
N ASP A 196 11.81 -21.13 0.71
CA ASP A 196 13.27 -20.99 0.75
C ASP A 196 13.91 -20.77 -0.64
N GLU A 197 13.15 -20.97 -1.72
CA GLU A 197 13.60 -20.69 -3.09
C GLU A 197 13.41 -19.21 -3.48
N ILE A 198 12.75 -18.41 -2.64
CA ILE A 198 12.54 -16.99 -2.88
C ILE A 198 13.62 -16.17 -2.17
N ASP A 199 14.45 -15.48 -2.97
CA ASP A 199 15.51 -14.63 -2.44
C ASP A 199 14.98 -13.36 -1.76
N LEU A 200 13.92 -12.76 -2.32
CA LEU A 200 13.35 -11.49 -1.86
C LEU A 200 11.83 -11.46 -1.98
N TRP A 201 11.20 -10.81 -1.00
CA TRP A 201 9.75 -10.63 -0.90
C TRP A 201 9.39 -9.15 -0.86
N GLU A 202 8.43 -8.76 -1.69
CA GLU A 202 7.75 -7.47 -1.61
C GLU A 202 6.27 -7.73 -1.30
N ILE A 203 5.88 -7.52 -0.04
CA ILE A 203 4.50 -7.62 0.42
C ILE A 203 4.07 -6.22 0.88
N ASN A 204 3.13 -5.62 0.17
CA ASN A 204 2.71 -4.24 0.43
C ASN A 204 2.19 -4.04 1.87
N GLU A 205 2.74 -3.05 2.56
CA GLU A 205 2.45 -2.72 3.96
C GLU A 205 1.21 -1.83 4.12
N ALA A 206 0.05 -2.24 3.56
CA ALA A 206 -1.19 -1.48 3.71
C ALA A 206 -1.49 -1.18 5.19
N PHE A 207 -1.29 -2.19 6.03
CA PHE A 207 -1.17 -2.10 7.48
C PHE A 207 -0.07 -3.05 7.93
N ALA A 208 0.66 -2.73 9.01
CA ALA A 208 1.72 -3.60 9.53
C ALA A 208 1.23 -5.03 9.82
N VAL A 209 -0.04 -5.19 10.20
CA VAL A 209 -0.63 -6.51 10.44
C VAL A 209 -0.66 -7.38 9.17
N VAL A 210 -0.79 -6.81 7.97
CA VAL A 210 -0.87 -7.57 6.71
C VAL A 210 0.41 -8.36 6.47
N THR A 211 1.56 -7.68 6.52
CA THR A 211 2.87 -8.32 6.34
C THR A 211 3.21 -9.23 7.50
N GLN A 212 2.87 -8.84 8.73
CA GLN A 212 3.10 -9.70 9.90
C GLN A 212 2.31 -11.01 9.86
N ILE A 213 1.10 -11.01 9.29
CA ILE A 213 0.34 -12.25 9.05
C ILE A 213 1.08 -13.12 8.04
N ALA A 214 1.56 -12.56 6.94
CA ALA A 214 2.29 -13.33 5.94
C ALA A 214 3.56 -13.98 6.51
N VAL A 215 4.37 -13.22 7.25
CA VAL A 215 5.55 -13.75 7.95
C VAL A 215 5.19 -14.83 8.96
N ALA A 216 4.07 -14.67 9.69
CA ALA A 216 3.67 -15.65 10.69
C ALA A 216 3.15 -16.97 10.09
N GLU A 217 2.44 -16.91 8.96
CA GLU A 217 1.81 -18.07 8.34
C GLU A 217 2.74 -18.81 7.38
N LEU A 218 3.63 -18.09 6.69
CA LEU A 218 4.52 -18.67 5.67
C LEU A 218 5.87 -19.10 6.26
N GLY A 219 6.38 -18.40 7.28
CA GLY A 219 7.73 -18.62 7.83
C GLY A 219 8.74 -17.61 7.28
#